data_AF-A0A921T123-F1
#
_entry.id   AF-A0A921T123-F1
#
_cell.length_a   1.000
_cell.length_b   1.000
_cell.length_c   1.000
_cell.angle_alpha   90.00
_cell.angle_beta   90.00
_cell.angle_gamma   90.00
#
_symmetry.space_group_name_H-M   'P 1'
#
loop_
_entity.id
_entity.type
_entity.pdbx_description
1 polymer ?
#
loop_
_entity_poly.entity_id
_entity_poly.type
_entity_poly.pdbx_seq_one_letter_code
_entity_poly.pdbx_strand_id
1 'polypeptide(L)'
;MYLPSKITDILSKITKSYTVKYTNGKIECIFISEKDVKIRASNKGYCIYLKGSPIYLNDLKSLEPLLVKMNILNNDKIKNNKSIKDDLIDIFSKNKDTFSVEYNGQHIVSLNLENPKLIIHKTSIGYSLNINNENISINNVVSLKKLLIKMNIIRPLKKKNITKDVYDCKFEQLMLEI
;
A
#
# COMPACT_ATOMS: atom_id res chain seq x y z
N MET A 1 -16.50 -0.54 -4.13
CA MET A 1 -15.87 0.59 -4.86
C MET A 1 -14.55 0.92 -4.21
N TYR A 2 -13.60 1.49 -4.94
CA TYR A 2 -12.27 1.82 -4.43
C TYR A 2 -12.01 3.33 -4.56
N LEU A 3 -11.20 3.86 -3.65
CA LEU A 3 -10.72 5.23 -3.77
C LEU A 3 -9.73 5.32 -4.94
N PRO A 4 -9.77 6.41 -5.74
CA PRO A 4 -8.85 6.60 -6.85
C PRO A 4 -7.43 6.81 -6.34
N SER A 5 -6.43 6.41 -7.13
CA SER A 5 -5.02 6.60 -6.79
C SER A 5 -4.66 8.05 -6.48
N LYS A 6 -5.32 9.02 -7.13
CA LYS A 6 -5.12 10.47 -6.88
C LYS A 6 -5.35 10.88 -5.41
N ILE A 7 -6.03 10.07 -4.60
CA ILE A 7 -6.18 10.38 -3.16
C ILE A 7 -4.83 10.37 -2.43
N THR A 8 -3.81 9.69 -2.95
CA THR A 8 -2.46 9.70 -2.36
C THR A 8 -1.84 11.09 -2.28
N ASP A 9 -2.25 12.01 -3.16
CA ASP A 9 -1.79 13.40 -3.16
C ASP A 9 -2.39 14.20 -2.00
N ILE A 10 -3.55 13.79 -1.50
CA ILE A 10 -4.16 14.33 -0.28
C ILE A 10 -3.54 13.65 0.95
N LEU A 11 -3.32 12.34 0.90
CA LEU A 11 -2.71 11.60 1.99
C LEU A 11 -1.28 12.06 2.30
N SER A 12 -0.50 12.45 1.28
CA SER A 12 0.87 12.97 1.47
C SER A 12 0.90 14.29 2.26
N LYS A 13 -0.25 14.96 2.38
CA LYS A 13 -0.42 16.21 3.11
C LYS A 13 -0.83 16.01 4.58
N ILE A 14 -1.27 14.81 4.95
CA ILE A 14 -1.70 14.52 6.32
C ILE A 14 -0.46 14.46 7.22
N THR A 15 -0.50 15.23 8.31
CA THR A 15 0.55 15.25 9.35
C THR A 15 0.24 14.32 10.51
N LYS A 16 -1.02 13.90 10.64
CA LYS A 16 -1.52 13.02 11.70
C LYS A 16 -1.32 11.55 11.38
N SER A 17 -1.48 10.70 12.38
CA SER A 17 -1.48 9.26 12.15
C SER A 17 -2.76 8.81 11.45
N TYR A 18 -2.61 7.98 10.42
CA TYR A 18 -3.73 7.40 9.67
C TYR A 18 -3.42 6.00 9.18
N THR A 19 -4.45 5.21 8.95
CA THR A 19 -4.38 3.87 8.38
C THR A 19 -5.03 3.85 7.01
N VAL A 20 -4.37 3.23 6.03
CA VAL A 20 -4.93 2.97 4.71
C VAL A 20 -5.17 1.48 4.56
N LYS A 21 -6.42 1.09 4.32
CA LYS A 21 -6.79 -0.30 4.02
C LYS A 21 -6.75 -0.53 2.51
N TYR A 22 -6.05 -1.56 2.10
CA TYR A 22 -5.93 -2.01 0.73
C TYR A 22 -6.62 -3.36 0.56
N THR A 23 -7.31 -3.53 -0.57
CA THR A 23 -7.85 -4.82 -1.01
C THR A 23 -7.54 -4.96 -2.48
N ASN A 24 -6.94 -6.10 -2.87
CA ASN A 24 -6.53 -6.34 -4.25
C ASN A 24 -5.60 -5.23 -4.81
N GLY A 25 -4.73 -4.67 -3.97
CA GLY A 25 -3.82 -3.57 -4.33
C GLY A 25 -4.51 -2.22 -4.59
N LYS A 26 -5.79 -2.08 -4.24
CA LYS A 26 -6.56 -0.83 -4.36
C LYS A 26 -6.95 -0.31 -2.99
N ILE A 27 -7.01 1.01 -2.85
CA ILE A 27 -7.38 1.66 -1.59
C ILE A 27 -8.89 1.45 -1.36
N GLU A 28 -9.23 0.69 -0.33
CA GLU A 28 -10.61 0.46 0.10
C GLU A 28 -11.10 1.64 0.95
N CYS A 29 -10.33 2.01 1.97
CA CYS A 29 -10.66 3.09 2.87
C CYS A 29 -9.44 3.68 3.58
N ILE A 30 -9.61 4.91 4.07
CA ILE A 30 -8.64 5.60 4.92
C ILE A 30 -9.31 5.85 6.26
N PHE A 31 -8.57 5.65 7.35
CA PHE A 31 -9.00 5.92 8.71
C PHE A 31 -7.99 6.84 9.42
N ILE A 32 -8.44 7.98 9.91
CA ILE A 32 -7.61 8.96 10.62
C ILE A 32 -7.99 8.90 12.09
N SER A 33 -7.21 8.14 12.86
CA SER A 33 -7.56 7.69 14.21
C SER A 33 -7.79 8.86 15.18
N GLU A 34 -6.93 9.90 15.14
CA GLU A 34 -7.03 11.06 16.04
C GLU A 34 -8.36 11.83 15.94
N LYS A 35 -9.04 11.75 14.80
CA LYS A 35 -10.25 12.52 14.51
C LYS A 35 -11.49 11.67 14.32
N ASP A 36 -11.36 10.35 14.45
CA ASP A 36 -12.40 9.37 14.12
C ASP A 36 -13.04 9.67 12.75
N VAL A 37 -12.17 9.84 11.75
CA VAL A 37 -12.58 10.11 10.36
C VAL A 37 -12.32 8.91 9.50
N LYS A 38 -13.36 8.47 8.76
CA LYS A 38 -13.25 7.37 7.81
C LYS A 38 -13.65 7.82 6.42
N ILE A 39 -12.76 7.65 5.44
CA ILE A 39 -12.99 8.04 4.04
C ILE A 39 -13.13 6.77 3.20
N ARG A 40 -14.20 6.68 2.41
CA ARG A 40 -14.54 5.52 1.57
C ARG A 40 -15.10 5.97 0.23
N ALA A 41 -14.93 5.16 -0.80
CA ALA A 41 -15.67 5.35 -2.04
C ALA A 41 -17.11 4.83 -1.89
N SER A 42 -18.07 5.51 -2.53
CA SER A 42 -19.50 5.18 -2.52
C SER A 42 -20.12 5.40 -3.90
N ASN A 43 -21.35 4.91 -4.09
CA ASN A 43 -22.11 5.14 -5.31
C ASN A 43 -22.47 6.63 -5.53
N LYS A 44 -22.39 7.47 -4.50
CA LYS A 44 -22.64 8.91 -4.53
C LYS A 44 -21.35 9.75 -4.55
N GLY A 45 -20.21 9.15 -4.89
CA GLY A 45 -18.90 9.80 -4.82
C GLY A 45 -18.11 9.36 -3.60
N TYR A 46 -17.59 10.28 -2.80
CA TYR A 46 -16.76 10.01 -1.62
C TYR A 46 -17.57 10.14 -0.35
N CYS A 47 -17.61 9.07 0.46
CA CYS A 47 -18.28 9.06 1.74
C CYS A 47 -17.26 9.27 2.85
N ILE A 48 -17.53 10.23 3.72
CA ILE A 48 -16.69 10.60 4.85
C ILE A 48 -17.53 10.47 6.10
N TYR A 49 -17.17 9.54 6.98
CA TYR A 49 -17.79 9.43 8.30
C TYR A 49 -17.05 10.36 9.24
N LEU A 50 -17.75 11.36 9.76
CA LEU A 50 -17.27 12.28 10.79
C LEU A 50 -18.02 11.97 12.09
N LYS A 51 -17.32 11.47 13.12
CA LYS A 51 -17.95 11.13 14.41
C LYS A 51 -19.22 10.28 14.25
N GLY A 52 -19.19 9.32 13.31
CA GLY A 52 -20.32 8.43 12.99
C GLY A 52 -21.32 8.93 11.95
N SER A 53 -21.31 10.21 11.55
CA SER A 53 -22.25 10.74 10.54
C SER A 53 -21.64 10.78 9.13
N PRO A 54 -22.33 10.23 8.09
CA PRO A 54 -21.80 10.24 6.73
C PRO A 54 -22.04 11.58 6.01
N ILE A 55 -20.98 12.12 5.41
CA ILE A 55 -21.00 13.24 4.48
C ILE A 55 -20.59 12.71 3.11
N TYR A 56 -21.34 13.09 2.07
CA TYR A 56 -21.04 12.71 0.70
C TYR A 56 -20.46 13.90 -0.06
N LEU A 57 -19.32 13.69 -0.70
CA LEU A 57 -18.69 14.63 -1.61
C LEU A 57 -18.76 14.08 -3.04
N ASN A 58 -19.19 14.92 -3.98
CA ASN A 58 -19.31 14.52 -5.39
C ASN A 58 -17.94 14.44 -6.09
N ASP A 59 -16.93 15.11 -5.55
CA ASP A 59 -15.60 15.22 -6.15
C ASP A 59 -14.48 15.14 -5.09
N LEU A 60 -13.28 14.77 -5.54
CA LEU A 60 -12.11 14.62 -4.67
C LEU A 60 -11.52 15.98 -4.26
N LYS A 61 -11.72 17.04 -5.06
CA LYS A 61 -11.16 18.37 -4.76
C LYS A 61 -11.80 18.97 -3.52
N SER A 62 -13.07 18.66 -3.27
CA SER A 62 -13.81 19.05 -2.07
C SER A 62 -13.31 18.38 -0.78
N LEU A 63 -12.54 17.27 -0.87
CA LEU A 63 -12.03 16.56 0.30
C LEU A 63 -10.96 17.38 1.04
N GLU A 64 -10.02 17.99 0.32
CA GLU A 64 -8.90 18.73 0.92
C GLU A 64 -9.36 19.94 1.76
N PRO A 65 -10.23 20.84 1.29
CA PRO A 65 -10.78 21.93 2.10
C PRO A 65 -11.52 21.44 3.35
N LEU A 66 -12.20 20.30 3.28
CA LEU A 66 -12.88 19.71 4.44
C LEU A 66 -11.86 19.21 5.48
N LEU A 67 -10.82 18.50 5.04
CA LEU A 67 -9.77 18.02 5.94
C LEU A 67 -8.97 19.17 6.58
N VAL A 68 -8.78 20.30 5.87
CA VAL A 68 -8.21 21.53 6.44
C VAL A 68 -9.12 22.09 7.53
N LYS A 69 -10.43 22.24 7.28
CA LYS A 69 -11.40 22.71 8.31
C LYS A 69 -11.41 21.82 9.55
N MET A 70 -11.09 20.55 9.39
CA MET A 70 -11.01 19.57 10.47
C MET A 70 -9.67 19.55 11.22
N ASN A 71 -8.71 20.40 10.82
CA ASN A 71 -7.36 20.41 11.37
C ASN A 71 -6.66 19.05 11.25
N ILE A 72 -6.90 18.36 10.12
CA ILE A 72 -6.21 17.12 9.70
C ILE A 72 -5.03 17.47 8.78
N LEU A 73 -5.24 18.47 7.92
CA LEU A 73 -4.23 19.06 7.06
C LEU A 73 -3.85 20.44 7.61
N ASN A 74 -2.58 20.80 7.52
CA ASN A 74 -2.14 22.16 7.82
C ASN A 74 -2.41 23.08 6.63
N ASN A 75 -2.69 24.36 6.91
CA ASN A 75 -2.97 25.38 5.91
C ASN A 75 -1.70 25.89 5.19
N ASP A 76 -0.52 25.65 5.78
CA ASP A 76 0.75 26.07 5.22
C ASP A 76 1.02 25.36 3.91
N LYS A 77 1.66 26.06 2.94
CA LYS A 77 2.00 25.54 1.61
C LYS A 77 2.75 24.20 1.73
N ILE A 78 2.01 23.10 1.72
CA ILE A 78 2.56 21.76 1.85
C ILE A 78 3.38 21.51 0.60
N LYS A 79 4.70 21.41 0.76
CA LYS A 79 5.59 20.96 -0.33
C LYS A 79 5.03 19.65 -0.85
N ASN A 80 4.79 19.58 -2.15
CA ASN A 80 4.39 18.37 -2.86
C ASN A 80 5.48 17.31 -2.66
N ASN A 81 5.43 16.59 -1.55
CA ASN A 81 6.34 15.51 -1.31
C ASN A 81 5.88 14.32 -2.15
N LYS A 82 6.86 13.65 -2.75
CA LYS A 82 6.69 12.51 -3.66
C LYS A 82 5.67 11.53 -3.10
N SER A 83 4.88 10.97 -4.02
CA SER A 83 3.87 9.93 -3.79
C SER A 83 4.29 8.93 -2.70
N ILE A 84 3.30 8.48 -1.92
CA ILE A 84 3.40 7.36 -0.98
C ILE A 84 3.66 6.05 -1.77
N LYS A 85 4.80 5.96 -2.41
CA LYS A 85 5.32 4.76 -3.06
C LYS A 85 6.41 4.24 -2.15
N ASP A 86 6.13 3.11 -1.53
CA ASP A 86 7.05 2.41 -0.65
C ASP A 86 7.12 0.95 -1.12
N ASP A 87 8.33 0.40 -1.14
CA ASP A 87 8.59 -0.97 -1.58
C ASP A 87 7.73 -1.99 -0.81
N LEU A 88 7.38 -1.69 0.45
CA LEU A 88 6.53 -2.54 1.27
C LEU A 88 5.12 -2.65 0.68
N ILE A 89 4.51 -1.52 0.30
CA ILE A 89 3.17 -1.49 -0.31
C ILE A 89 3.20 -2.23 -1.65
N ASP A 90 4.26 -2.04 -2.43
CA ASP A 90 4.45 -2.67 -3.74
C ASP A 90 4.55 -4.20 -3.64
N ILE A 91 5.14 -4.74 -2.57
CA ILE A 91 5.19 -6.18 -2.30
C ILE A 91 3.78 -6.73 -2.15
N PHE A 92 2.95 -6.15 -1.28
CA PHE A 92 1.64 -6.72 -0.94
C PHE A 92 0.55 -6.38 -1.98
N SER A 93 0.63 -5.21 -2.62
CA SER A 93 -0.34 -4.82 -3.66
C SER A 93 -0.36 -5.78 -4.85
N LYS A 94 0.77 -6.44 -5.13
CA LYS A 94 0.90 -7.42 -6.23
C LYS A 94 0.32 -8.79 -5.89
N ASN A 95 0.12 -9.11 -4.60
CA ASN A 95 -0.32 -10.43 -4.15
C ASN A 95 -1.84 -10.57 -3.99
N LYS A 96 -2.60 -9.50 -4.29
CA LYS A 96 -4.06 -9.42 -4.14
C LYS A 96 -4.57 -9.58 -2.70
N ASP A 97 -3.70 -9.45 -1.72
CA ASP A 97 -4.08 -9.58 -0.32
C ASP A 97 -4.88 -8.36 0.16
N THR A 98 -5.58 -8.55 1.28
CA THR A 98 -6.13 -7.46 2.07
C THR A 98 -5.16 -7.15 3.19
N PHE A 99 -4.67 -5.91 3.21
CA PHE A 99 -3.71 -5.45 4.19
C PHE A 99 -3.99 -3.98 4.54
N SER A 100 -3.56 -3.59 5.73
CA SER A 100 -3.65 -2.20 6.20
C SER A 100 -2.25 -1.66 6.43
N VAL A 101 -2.04 -0.39 6.12
CA VAL A 101 -0.78 0.30 6.34
C VAL A 101 -1.02 1.49 7.26
N GLU A 102 -0.30 1.52 8.37
CA GLU A 102 -0.30 2.61 9.32
C GLU A 102 0.79 3.62 8.96
N TYR A 103 0.42 4.88 8.95
CA TYR A 103 1.29 6.02 8.69
C TYR A 103 1.29 6.94 9.90
N ASN A 104 2.47 7.52 10.16
CA ASN A 104 2.62 8.72 10.98
C ASN A 104 3.12 9.82 10.07
N GLY A 105 2.20 10.73 9.68
CA GLY A 105 2.44 11.66 8.58
C GLY A 105 2.71 10.93 7.26
N GLN A 106 3.88 11.15 6.66
CA GLN A 106 4.28 10.50 5.41
C GLN A 106 5.03 9.17 5.62
N HIS A 107 5.35 8.81 6.86
CA HIS A 107 6.18 7.65 7.15
C HIS A 107 5.33 6.43 7.48
N ILE A 108 5.62 5.30 6.83
CA ILE A 108 5.04 4.00 7.21
C ILE A 108 5.59 3.60 8.57
N VAL A 109 4.67 3.34 9.50
CA VAL A 109 4.96 2.80 10.84
C VAL A 109 4.83 1.29 10.81
N SER A 110 3.72 0.79 10.27
CA SER A 110 3.44 -0.63 10.26
C SER A 110 2.61 -1.06 9.04
N LEU A 111 2.69 -2.33 8.69
CA LEU A 111 1.80 -3.01 7.76
C LEU A 111 1.21 -4.22 8.45
N ASN A 112 -0.10 -4.37 8.36
CA ASN A 112 -0.86 -5.45 8.99
C ASN A 112 -1.61 -6.25 7.93
N LEU A 113 -1.36 -7.56 7.89
CA LEU A 113 -2.18 -8.52 7.14
C LEU A 113 -3.11 -9.24 8.10
N GLU A 114 -4.38 -9.31 7.72
CA GLU A 114 -5.41 -10.00 8.51
C GLU A 114 -5.24 -11.53 8.39
N ASN A 115 -4.91 -12.04 7.20
CA ASN A 115 -4.81 -13.48 6.93
C ASN A 115 -3.67 -13.76 5.92
N PRO A 116 -2.57 -14.41 6.34
CA PRO A 116 -2.24 -14.78 7.72
C PRO A 116 -2.02 -13.55 8.60
N LYS A 117 -2.23 -13.69 9.93
CA LYS A 117 -2.00 -12.61 10.88
C LYS A 117 -0.51 -12.29 10.95
N LEU A 118 -0.12 -11.20 10.30
CA LEU A 118 1.26 -10.73 10.20
C LEU A 118 1.29 -9.23 10.41
N ILE A 119 2.19 -8.76 11.28
CA ILE A 119 2.46 -7.32 11.42
C ILE A 119 3.92 -7.06 11.11
N ILE A 120 4.19 -6.13 10.20
CA ILE A 120 5.53 -5.67 9.83
C ILE A 120 5.68 -4.24 10.33
N HIS A 121 6.54 -4.04 11.32
CA HIS A 121 6.92 -2.71 11.78
C HIS A 121 8.15 -2.22 11.01
N LYS A 122 8.11 -0.98 10.54
CA LYS A 122 9.29 -0.31 9.97
C LYS A 122 10.10 0.30 11.12
N THR A 123 11.39 0.01 11.17
CA THR A 123 12.30 0.53 12.21
C THR A 123 13.38 1.41 11.56
N SER A 124 14.18 2.09 12.38
CA SER A 124 15.30 2.91 11.89
C SER A 124 16.38 2.10 11.15
N ILE A 125 16.49 0.80 11.45
CA ILE A 125 17.54 -0.10 10.94
C ILE A 125 17.00 -1.18 9.99
N GLY A 126 15.70 -1.19 9.71
CA GLY A 126 15.06 -2.19 8.86
C GLY A 126 13.60 -2.43 9.23
N TYR A 127 13.29 -3.69 9.56
CA TYR A 127 11.93 -4.18 9.80
C TYR A 127 11.90 -5.13 10.99
N SER A 128 10.77 -5.16 11.69
CA SER A 128 10.44 -6.19 12.69
C SER A 128 9.17 -6.89 12.27
N LEU A 129 9.21 -8.21 12.13
CA LEU A 129 8.07 -9.04 11.77
C LEU A 129 7.51 -9.70 13.03
N ASN A 130 6.26 -9.40 13.35
CA ASN A 130 5.49 -10.10 14.35
C ASN A 130 4.63 -11.17 13.68
N ILE A 131 4.95 -12.44 13.93
CA ILE A 131 4.25 -13.63 13.43
C ILE A 131 3.97 -14.51 14.64
N ASN A 132 2.70 -14.87 14.87
CA ASN A 132 2.31 -15.76 15.97
C ASN A 132 2.86 -15.34 17.35
N ASN A 133 2.95 -14.02 17.60
CA ASN A 133 3.54 -13.41 18.81
C ASN A 133 5.07 -13.53 18.95
N GLU A 134 5.77 -14.00 17.92
CA GLU A 134 7.23 -13.96 17.85
C GLU A 134 7.70 -12.80 16.99
N ASN A 135 8.78 -12.14 17.41
CA ASN A 135 9.36 -11.01 16.69
C ASN A 135 10.66 -11.42 15.98
N ILE A 136 10.72 -11.19 14.68
CA ILE A 136 11.89 -11.45 13.83
C ILE A 136 12.41 -10.12 13.28
N SER A 137 13.64 -9.78 13.64
CA SER A 137 14.33 -8.60 13.11
C SER A 137 14.92 -8.87 11.73
N ILE A 138 14.71 -7.93 10.80
CA ILE A 138 15.17 -8.03 9.41
C ILE A 138 15.76 -6.71 8.94
N ASN A 139 16.97 -6.77 8.42
CA ASN A 139 17.84 -5.61 8.22
C ASN A 139 17.57 -4.90 6.88
N ASN A 140 16.88 -5.55 5.94
CA ASN A 140 16.61 -5.00 4.61
C ASN A 140 15.39 -5.64 3.93
N VAL A 141 14.88 -4.95 2.90
CA VAL A 141 13.66 -5.36 2.17
C VAL A 141 13.86 -6.64 1.34
N VAL A 142 15.09 -6.93 0.90
CA VAL A 142 15.40 -8.13 0.10
C VAL A 142 15.29 -9.40 0.95
N SER A 143 15.87 -9.37 2.15
CA SER A 143 15.76 -10.45 3.14
C SER A 143 14.32 -10.64 3.59
N LEU A 144 13.59 -9.54 3.81
CA LEU A 144 12.17 -9.58 4.14
C LEU A 144 11.39 -10.32 3.05
N LYS A 145 11.54 -9.93 1.78
CA LYS A 145 10.87 -10.55 0.65
C LYS A 145 11.18 -12.05 0.54
N LYS A 146 12.45 -12.44 0.73
CA LYS A 146 12.85 -13.86 0.71
C LYS A 146 12.16 -14.65 1.83
N LEU A 147 12.07 -14.08 3.04
CA LEU A 147 11.39 -14.73 4.16
C LEU A 147 9.88 -14.88 3.90
N LEU A 148 9.22 -13.80 3.46
CA LEU A 148 7.79 -13.83 3.14
C LEU A 148 7.44 -14.87 2.07
N ILE A 149 8.31 -15.07 1.07
CA ILE A 149 8.16 -16.13 0.06
C ILE A 149 8.31 -17.52 0.70
N LYS A 150 9.35 -17.74 1.53
CA LYS A 150 9.55 -19.03 2.22
C LYS A 150 8.38 -19.41 3.12
N MET A 151 7.73 -18.41 3.70
CA MET A 151 6.54 -18.58 4.54
C MET A 151 5.23 -18.71 3.76
N ASN A 152 5.27 -18.72 2.42
CA ASN A 152 4.08 -18.73 1.55
C ASN A 152 3.12 -17.55 1.79
N ILE A 153 3.61 -16.43 2.33
CA ILE A 153 2.80 -15.21 2.55
C ILE A 153 2.65 -14.44 1.25
N ILE A 154 3.73 -14.35 0.46
CA ILE A 154 3.71 -13.71 -0.85
C ILE A 154 4.17 -14.68 -1.92
N ARG A 155 3.65 -14.51 -3.14
CA ARG A 155 4.08 -15.32 -4.29
C ARG A 155 5.40 -14.77 -4.83
N PRO A 156 6.33 -15.64 -5.24
CA PRO A 156 7.48 -15.20 -6.00
C PRO A 156 7.00 -14.51 -7.28
N LEU A 157 7.55 -13.34 -7.57
CA LEU A 157 7.32 -12.69 -8.85
C LEU A 157 7.85 -13.63 -9.93
N LYS A 158 6.96 -14.11 -10.81
CA LYS A 158 7.38 -14.77 -12.04
C LYS A 158 8.32 -13.80 -12.75
N LYS A 159 9.58 -14.20 -12.96
CA LYS A 159 10.44 -13.46 -13.88
C LYS A 159 9.64 -13.37 -15.17
N LYS A 160 9.40 -12.15 -15.67
CA LYS A 160 9.01 -12.02 -17.08
C LYS A 160 10.13 -12.75 -17.81
N ASN A 161 9.79 -13.82 -18.51
CA ASN A 161 10.67 -14.29 -19.58
C ASN A 161 10.78 -13.07 -20.48
N ILE A 162 11.93 -12.39 -20.43
CA ILE A 162 12.34 -11.53 -21.50
C ILE A 162 12.58 -12.54 -22.61
N THR A 163 11.56 -12.82 -23.40
CA THR A 163 11.79 -13.24 -24.78
C THR A 163 12.59 -12.07 -25.35
N LYS A 164 13.91 -12.21 -25.32
CA LYS A 164 14.71 -11.60 -26.37
C LYS A 164 14.04 -12.12 -27.63
N ASP A 165 13.43 -11.24 -28.41
CA ASP A 165 13.17 -11.52 -29.80
C ASP A 165 14.53 -11.85 -30.41
N VAL A 166 14.88 -13.13 -30.34
CA VAL A 166 15.96 -13.71 -31.11
C VAL A 166 15.37 -13.75 -32.50
N TYR A 167 15.87 -12.83 -33.32
CA TYR A 167 15.71 -12.87 -34.76
C TYR A 167 15.76 -14.31 -35.25
N ASP A 168 14.65 -14.68 -35.86
CA ASP A 168 14.44 -15.74 -36.82
C ASP A 168 15.74 -16.10 -37.58
N CYS A 169 16.27 -17.29 -37.33
CA CYS A 169 17.17 -17.99 -38.24
C CYS A 169 17.08 -19.49 -37.98
N LYS A 170 16.22 -20.12 -38.77
CA LYS A 170 16.22 -21.53 -39.15
C LYS A 170 17.63 -22.12 -39.19
N PHE A 171 17.85 -23.19 -38.43
CA PHE A 171 18.66 -24.33 -38.85
C PHE A 171 18.05 -25.58 -38.21
N GLU A 172 17.08 -26.17 -38.90
CA GLU A 172 16.93 -27.63 -38.91
C GLU A 172 18.20 -28.23 -39.53
N GLN A 173 18.55 -29.47 -39.14
CA GLN A 173 19.71 -30.30 -39.53
C GLN A 173 20.95 -30.16 -38.62
N LEU A 174 21.48 -31.20 -37.96
CA LEU A 174 21.38 -32.65 -38.11
C LEU A 174 21.30 -33.35 -36.74
N MET A 175 20.33 -34.25 -36.57
CA MET A 175 20.45 -35.39 -35.66
C MET A 175 21.19 -36.49 -36.42
N LEU A 176 22.39 -36.85 -35.94
CA LEU A 176 23.07 -38.08 -36.32
C LEU A 176 22.38 -39.24 -35.58
N GLU A 177 21.72 -40.13 -36.31
CA GLU A 177 21.50 -41.51 -35.87
C GLU A 177 22.65 -42.37 -36.41
N ILE A 178 23.11 -43.30 -35.56
CA ILE A 178 24.31 -44.14 -35.70
C ILE A 178 24.20 -45.10 -36.90
#